data_AF-A0A350PH27-F1
#
_entry.id   AF-A0A350PH27-F1
#
_cell.length_a   1.000
_cell.length_b   1.000
_cell.length_c   1.000
_cell.angle_alpha   90.00
_cell.angle_beta   90.00
_cell.angle_gamma   90.00
#
_symmetry.space_group_name_H-M   'P 1'
#
loop_
_entity.id
_entity.type
_entity.pdbx_description
1 polymer ?
#
loop_
_entity_poly.entity_id
_entity_poly.type
_entity_poly.pdbx_seq_one_letter_code
_entity_poly.pdbx_strand_id
1 'polypeptide(L)'
;MKIPFINSAPKAEKVIESSKDGLGTFGGVFTPSILTILGVIMYLRFGWVVGNVGLIGTLIIVTLSTAITFLTALSIASIATDQRVRGGGAYYMISRSLGIESGGAIGIPLYIAQALSVALYTVGFAESVVQVFPILNFKLVGIITTILVTVLALVSAKTAIRAQYFIMFGIAISLLSLIFGKPIEPTEIELWGAS
;
A
#
# COMPACT_ATOMS: atom_id res chain seq x y z
N MET A 1 -11.06 36.76 47.51
CA MET A 1 -9.89 36.20 46.79
C MET A 1 -10.42 35.31 45.67
N LYS A 2 -10.52 35.82 44.43
CA LYS A 2 -11.06 35.08 43.27
C LYS A 2 -9.89 34.42 42.54
N ILE A 3 -9.96 33.09 42.40
CA ILE A 3 -8.95 32.27 41.73
C ILE A 3 -9.17 32.41 40.21
N PRO A 4 -8.20 32.91 39.42
CA PRO A 4 -8.43 33.29 38.02
C PRO A 4 -8.33 32.13 37.00
N PHE A 5 -8.23 30.87 37.43
CA PHE A 5 -7.86 29.73 36.55
C PHE A 5 -9.01 28.79 36.17
N ILE A 6 -10.26 29.08 36.52
CA ILE A 6 -11.40 28.21 36.23
C ILE A 6 -12.38 28.95 35.31
N ASN A 7 -12.02 29.12 34.04
CA ASN A 7 -12.99 29.12 32.93
C ASN A 7 -12.30 29.12 31.58
N SER A 8 -11.86 27.94 31.16
CA SER A 8 -11.66 27.63 29.75
C SER A 8 -12.27 26.27 29.50
N ALA A 9 -13.60 26.22 29.47
CA ALA A 9 -14.29 25.12 28.82
C ALA A 9 -13.64 24.91 27.43
N PRO A 10 -13.21 23.70 27.06
CA PRO A 10 -12.63 23.47 25.75
C PRO A 10 -13.66 23.94 24.72
N LYS A 11 -13.29 24.93 23.90
CA LYS A 11 -14.14 25.45 22.82
C LYS A 11 -14.64 24.24 22.03
N ALA A 12 -15.96 24.07 21.97
CA ALA A 12 -16.59 23.03 21.15
C ALA A 12 -16.06 23.17 19.72
N GLU A 13 -15.19 22.24 19.33
CA GLU A 13 -14.41 22.33 18.12
C GLU A 13 -15.33 22.04 16.92
N LYS A 14 -15.51 23.05 16.06
CA LYS A 14 -16.34 22.94 14.83
C LYS A 14 -15.84 21.78 13.96
N VAL A 15 -16.74 20.83 13.70
CA VAL A 15 -16.56 19.74 12.74
C VAL A 15 -16.57 20.33 11.33
N ILE A 16 -15.57 19.98 10.53
CA ILE A 16 -15.57 20.32 9.10
C ILE A 16 -16.61 19.41 8.45
N GLU A 17 -17.70 19.98 7.94
CA GLU A 17 -18.69 19.22 7.17
C GLU A 17 -18.03 18.56 5.96
N SER A 18 -18.42 17.31 5.68
CA SER A 18 -18.00 16.57 4.50
C SER A 18 -18.24 17.40 3.23
N SER A 19 -17.17 17.85 2.58
CA SER A 19 -17.28 18.54 1.30
C SER A 19 -17.85 17.57 0.26
N LYS A 20 -18.86 17.99 -0.50
CA LYS A 20 -19.45 17.21 -1.61
C LYS A 20 -18.44 16.75 -2.68
N ASP A 21 -17.23 17.34 -2.70
CA ASP A 21 -16.11 16.98 -3.58
C ASP A 21 -15.10 15.96 -2.98
N GLY A 22 -15.40 15.35 -1.84
CA GLY A 22 -14.55 14.32 -1.22
C GLY A 22 -14.52 13.00 -2.01
N LEU A 23 -13.42 12.26 -1.92
CA LEU A 23 -13.34 10.91 -2.49
C LEU A 23 -14.23 9.96 -1.67
N GLY A 24 -15.10 9.21 -2.35
CA GLY A 24 -15.93 8.18 -1.72
C GLY A 24 -15.10 7.00 -1.18
N THR A 25 -15.72 6.11 -0.39
CA THR A 25 -15.05 4.94 0.21
C THR A 25 -14.39 4.03 -0.84
N PHE A 26 -15.07 3.78 -1.96
CA PHE A 26 -14.56 2.91 -3.01
C PHE A 26 -13.36 3.53 -3.76
N GLY A 27 -13.49 4.79 -4.19
CA GLY A 27 -12.45 5.48 -4.98
C GLY A 27 -11.30 6.05 -4.15
N GLY A 28 -11.56 6.40 -2.90
CA GLY A 28 -10.59 7.04 -2.01
C GLY A 28 -9.85 6.08 -1.08
N VAL A 29 -10.43 4.92 -0.77
CA VAL A 29 -9.84 3.97 0.20
C VAL A 29 -9.63 2.60 -0.42
N PHE A 30 -10.70 1.95 -0.91
CA PHE A 30 -10.62 0.56 -1.39
C PHE A 30 -9.71 0.39 -2.61
N THR A 31 -9.92 1.23 -3.64
CA THR A 31 -9.14 1.21 -4.89
C THR A 31 -7.64 1.39 -4.65
N PRO A 32 -7.19 2.46 -3.96
CA PRO A 32 -5.76 2.63 -3.71
C PRO A 32 -5.20 1.52 -2.80
N SER A 33 -5.96 1.03 -1.82
CA SER A 33 -5.51 -0.05 -0.92
C SER A 33 -5.23 -1.35 -1.70
N ILE A 34 -6.14 -1.77 -2.58
CA ILE A 34 -5.92 -2.97 -3.41
C ILE A 34 -4.71 -2.78 -4.32
N LEU A 35 -4.55 -1.60 -4.94
CA LEU A 35 -3.40 -1.33 -5.81
C LEU A 35 -2.07 -1.38 -5.06
N THR A 36 -2.05 -1.00 -3.78
CA THR A 36 -0.83 -1.11 -2.96
C THR A 36 -0.51 -2.54 -2.51
N ILE A 37 -1.52 -3.41 -2.40
CA ILE A 37 -1.34 -4.83 -2.03
C ILE A 37 -0.94 -5.64 -3.27
N LEU A 38 -1.62 -5.43 -4.39
CA LEU A 38 -1.38 -6.11 -5.67
C LEU A 38 -0.20 -5.45 -6.41
N GLY A 39 0.99 -5.62 -5.84
CA GLY A 39 2.22 -5.01 -6.33
C GLY A 39 3.11 -5.95 -7.16
N VAL A 40 4.28 -5.42 -7.50
CA VAL A 40 5.39 -6.13 -8.18
C VAL A 40 5.69 -7.51 -7.58
N ILE A 41 5.67 -7.63 -6.25
CA ILE A 41 6.07 -8.87 -5.55
C ILE A 41 5.14 -10.03 -5.94
N MET A 42 3.85 -9.78 -6.09
CA MET A 42 2.89 -10.80 -6.50
C MET A 42 3.23 -11.39 -7.87
N TYR A 43 3.66 -10.54 -8.81
CA TYR A 43 3.97 -10.97 -10.18
C TYR A 43 5.37 -11.57 -10.32
N LEU A 44 6.39 -10.95 -9.75
CA LEU A 44 7.79 -11.34 -10.00
C LEU A 44 8.37 -12.31 -8.97
N ARG A 45 7.79 -12.39 -7.77
CA ARG A 45 8.39 -13.14 -6.65
C ARG A 45 7.52 -14.27 -6.15
N PHE A 46 6.20 -14.18 -6.27
CA PHE A 46 5.30 -15.22 -5.76
C PHE A 46 5.59 -16.60 -6.37
N GLY A 47 5.81 -16.69 -7.68
CA GLY A 47 6.16 -17.95 -8.34
C GLY A 47 7.48 -18.55 -7.84
N TRP A 48 8.49 -17.70 -7.61
CA TRP A 48 9.77 -18.14 -7.05
C TRP A 48 9.63 -18.64 -5.60
N VAL A 49 8.81 -17.98 -4.77
CA VAL A 49 8.52 -18.43 -3.40
C VAL A 49 7.85 -19.80 -3.40
N VAL A 50 6.83 -19.99 -4.25
CA VAL A 50 6.16 -21.29 -4.40
C VAL A 50 7.13 -22.37 -4.83
N GLY A 51 8.03 -22.07 -5.78
CA GLY A 51 9.03 -23.03 -6.26
C GLY A 51 10.08 -23.43 -5.20
N ASN A 52 10.54 -22.50 -4.36
CA ASN A 52 11.59 -22.82 -3.37
C ASN A 52 11.02 -23.40 -2.07
N VAL A 53 9.86 -22.93 -1.63
CA VAL A 53 9.28 -23.28 -0.32
C VAL A 53 8.26 -24.42 -0.45
N GLY A 54 7.75 -24.68 -1.66
CA GLY A 54 6.66 -25.61 -1.91
C GLY A 54 5.29 -25.01 -1.61
N LEU A 55 4.24 -25.73 -2.00
CA LEU A 55 2.86 -25.25 -1.89
C LEU A 55 2.43 -25.03 -0.42
N ILE A 56 2.66 -26.00 0.46
CA ILE A 56 2.19 -25.94 1.85
C ILE A 56 2.91 -24.82 2.60
N GLY A 57 4.24 -24.73 2.45
CA GLY A 57 5.00 -23.68 3.12
C GLY A 57 4.61 -22.28 2.63
N THR A 58 4.32 -22.12 1.34
CA THR A 58 3.80 -20.85 0.81
C THR A 58 2.42 -20.51 1.40
N LEU A 59 1.51 -21.48 1.51
CA LEU A 59 0.20 -21.26 2.12
C LEU A 59 0.32 -20.84 3.59
N ILE A 60 1.25 -21.41 4.35
CA ILE A 60 1.52 -21.00 5.74
C ILE A 60 2.00 -19.55 5.80
N ILE A 61 2.98 -19.18 4.95
CA ILE A 61 3.52 -17.81 4.89
C ILE A 61 2.41 -16.80 4.56
N VAL A 62 1.58 -17.09 3.55
CA VAL A 62 0.49 -16.21 3.12
C VAL A 62 -0.57 -16.08 4.22
N THR A 63 -0.95 -17.19 4.86
CA THR A 63 -1.95 -17.18 5.93
C THR A 63 -1.47 -16.36 7.13
N LEU A 64 -0.22 -16.55 7.57
CA LEU A 64 0.37 -15.81 8.67
C LEU A 64 0.49 -14.31 8.36
N SER A 65 0.96 -13.98 7.16
CA SER A 65 1.10 -12.58 6.71
C SER A 65 -0.26 -11.88 6.64
N THR A 66 -1.29 -12.59 6.16
CA THR A 66 -2.66 -12.08 6.10
C THR A 66 -3.23 -11.87 7.51
N ALA A 67 -2.98 -12.78 8.46
CA ALA A 67 -3.41 -12.64 9.84
C ALA A 67 -2.80 -11.39 10.52
N ILE A 68 -1.50 -11.15 10.34
CA ILE A 68 -0.82 -9.96 10.88
C ILE A 68 -1.43 -8.68 10.30
N THR A 69 -1.62 -8.65 8.98
CA THR A 69 -2.19 -7.48 8.28
C THR A 69 -3.63 -7.23 8.68
N PHE A 70 -4.42 -8.30 8.85
CA PHE A 70 -5.81 -8.23 9.27
C PHE A 70 -5.96 -7.69 10.70
N LEU A 71 -5.16 -8.18 11.65
CA LEU A 71 -5.14 -7.65 13.02
C LEU A 71 -4.71 -6.18 13.05
N THR A 72 -3.71 -5.81 12.26
CA THR A 72 -3.27 -4.41 12.13
C THR A 72 -4.38 -3.52 11.55
N ALA A 73 -5.11 -4.00 10.54
CA ALA A 73 -6.23 -3.28 9.96
C ALA A 73 -7.38 -3.08 10.96
N LEU A 74 -7.67 -4.08 11.80
CA LEU A 74 -8.63 -3.96 12.91
C LEU A 74 -8.19 -2.90 13.94
N SER A 75 -6.91 -2.88 14.32
CA SER A 75 -6.37 -1.85 15.21
C SER A 75 -6.49 -0.44 14.61
N ILE A 76 -6.16 -0.28 13.32
CA ILE A 76 -6.30 1.01 12.62
C ILE A 76 -7.77 1.41 12.50
N ALA A 77 -8.68 0.47 12.26
CA ALA A 77 -10.13 0.75 12.20
C ALA A 77 -10.67 1.24 13.55
N SER A 78 -10.20 0.66 14.67
CA SER A 78 -10.52 1.13 16.01
C SER A 78 -10.05 2.58 16.22
N ILE A 79 -8.77 2.86 15.89
CA ILE A 79 -8.19 4.20 15.98
C ILE A 79 -8.96 5.22 15.12
N ALA A 80 -9.34 4.83 13.89
CA ALA A 80 -10.07 5.69 12.97
C ALA A 80 -11.51 6.00 13.45
N THR A 81 -12.08 5.17 14.32
CA THR A 81 -13.44 5.34 14.86
C THR A 81 -13.44 6.08 16.22
N ASP A 82 -12.31 6.06 16.95
CA ASP A 82 -12.20 6.61 18.31
C ASP A 82 -12.20 8.16 18.37
N GLN A 83 -11.59 8.83 17.39
CA GLN A 83 -11.48 10.29 17.36
C GLN A 83 -12.20 10.88 16.15
N ARG A 84 -12.78 12.09 16.29
CA ARG A 84 -13.30 12.85 15.14
C ARG A 84 -12.14 13.29 14.26
N VAL A 85 -11.88 12.52 13.20
CA VAL A 85 -10.81 12.79 12.23
C VAL A 85 -11.11 14.09 11.50
N ARG A 86 -10.34 15.15 11.80
CA ARG A 86 -10.30 16.38 10.98
C ARG A 86 -9.52 16.09 9.69
N GLY A 87 -9.53 17.01 8.72
CA GLY A 87 -8.76 16.88 7.48
C GLY A 87 -7.26 16.65 7.76
N GLY A 88 -6.82 15.40 7.66
CA GLY A 88 -5.47 14.93 7.95
C GLY A 88 -5.29 13.48 7.50
N GLY A 89 -4.04 13.06 7.30
CA GLY A 89 -3.70 11.70 6.85
C GLY A 89 -3.52 10.70 7.99
N ALA A 90 -2.96 9.53 7.68
CA ALA A 90 -2.73 8.44 8.65
C ALA A 90 -1.92 8.86 9.88
N TYR A 91 -0.84 9.63 9.70
CA TYR A 91 -0.03 10.12 10.82
C TYR A 91 -0.84 10.99 11.78
N TYR A 92 -1.66 11.91 11.25
CA TYR A 92 -2.49 12.80 12.05
C TYR A 92 -3.52 12.02 12.88
N MET A 93 -4.16 11.00 12.28
CA MET A 93 -5.10 10.12 12.98
C MET A 93 -4.43 9.39 14.16
N ILE A 94 -3.23 8.83 13.94
CA ILE A 94 -2.51 8.07 14.96
C ILE A 94 -2.01 8.98 16.08
N SER A 95 -1.34 10.10 15.75
CA SER A 95 -0.78 11.02 16.76
C SER A 95 -1.85 11.65 17.64
N ARG A 96 -3.07 11.82 17.11
CA ARG A 96 -4.18 12.40 17.86
C ARG A 96 -4.79 11.39 18.83
N SER A 97 -4.90 10.13 18.43
CA SER A 97 -5.56 9.09 19.22
C SER A 97 -4.62 8.48 20.26
N LEU A 98 -3.33 8.30 19.94
CA LEU A 98 -2.34 7.64 20.81
C LEU A 98 -1.34 8.61 21.46
N GLY A 99 -1.40 9.91 21.14
CA GLY A 99 -0.44 10.91 21.61
C GLY A 99 0.81 11.04 20.74
N ILE A 100 1.58 12.09 20.99
CA ILE A 100 2.72 12.49 20.15
C ILE A 100 3.90 11.50 20.23
N GLU A 101 4.12 10.89 21.40
CA GLU A 101 5.20 9.92 21.63
C GLU A 101 4.97 8.65 20.81
N SER A 102 3.80 8.03 20.94
CA SER A 102 3.42 6.84 20.17
C SER A 102 3.24 7.16 18.68
N GLY A 103 2.69 8.33 18.34
CA GLY A 103 2.57 8.77 16.95
C GLY A 103 3.91 8.91 16.24
N GLY A 104 4.92 9.48 16.90
CA GLY A 104 6.29 9.58 16.36
C GLY A 104 6.96 8.21 16.21
N ALA A 105 6.82 7.34 17.22
CA ALA A 105 7.39 6.00 17.20
C ALA A 105 6.86 5.11 16.06
N ILE A 106 5.59 5.28 15.66
CA ILE A 106 4.98 4.56 14.52
C ILE A 106 5.23 5.29 13.20
N GLY A 107 5.18 6.62 13.22
CA GLY A 107 5.26 7.46 12.01
C GLY A 107 6.61 7.43 11.32
N ILE A 108 7.72 7.47 12.07
CA ILE A 108 9.07 7.50 11.49
C ILE A 108 9.38 6.18 10.74
N PRO A 109 9.17 4.98 11.34
CA PRO A 109 9.34 3.72 10.62
C PRO A 109 8.42 3.60 9.41
N LEU A 110 7.16 4.04 9.53
CA LEU A 110 6.22 4.00 8.40
C LEU A 110 6.72 4.87 7.23
N TYR A 111 7.25 6.06 7.49
CA TYR A 111 7.84 6.92 6.46
C TYR A 111 9.02 6.23 5.74
N ILE A 112 9.95 5.64 6.51
CA ILE A 112 11.09 4.91 5.94
C ILE A 112 10.61 3.70 5.12
N ALA A 113 9.63 2.95 5.63
CA ALA A 113 9.05 1.82 4.92
C ALA A 113 8.42 2.24 3.59
N GLN A 114 7.70 3.37 3.55
CA GLN A 114 7.13 3.90 2.31
C GLN A 114 8.22 4.35 1.32
N ALA A 115 9.30 4.98 1.79
CA ALA A 115 10.43 5.35 0.94
C ALA A 115 11.11 4.13 0.31
N LEU A 116 11.33 3.07 1.09
CA LEU A 116 11.87 1.79 0.60
C LEU A 116 10.90 1.09 -0.36
N SER A 117 9.59 1.19 -0.11
CA SER A 117 8.55 0.64 -0.98
C SER A 117 8.59 1.27 -2.37
N VAL A 118 8.74 2.59 -2.47
CA VAL A 118 8.90 3.29 -3.77
C VAL A 118 10.12 2.78 -4.54
N ALA A 119 11.25 2.59 -3.85
CA ALA A 119 12.46 2.03 -4.46
C ALA A 119 12.23 0.61 -4.97
N LEU A 120 11.61 -0.26 -4.15
CA LEU A 120 11.28 -1.64 -4.52
C LEU A 120 10.37 -1.70 -5.75
N TYR A 121 9.31 -0.88 -5.80
CA TYR A 121 8.40 -0.86 -6.94
C TYR A 121 9.08 -0.35 -8.21
N THR A 122 9.95 0.65 -8.09
CA THR A 122 10.67 1.19 -9.25
C THR A 122 11.69 0.19 -9.81
N VAL A 123 12.39 -0.53 -8.92
CA VAL A 123 13.33 -1.60 -9.31
C VAL A 123 12.59 -2.77 -9.98
N GLY A 124 11.48 -3.21 -9.40
CA GLY A 124 10.70 -4.30 -9.99
C GLY A 124 10.07 -3.95 -11.33
N PHE A 125 9.66 -2.69 -11.51
CA PHE A 125 9.23 -2.20 -12.82
C PHE A 125 10.39 -2.24 -13.83
N ALA A 126 11.59 -1.77 -13.44
CA ALA A 126 12.77 -1.82 -14.31
C ALA A 126 13.14 -3.27 -14.70
N GLU A 127 13.07 -4.22 -13.76
CA GLU A 127 13.27 -5.65 -14.01
C GLU A 127 12.27 -6.17 -15.04
N SER A 128 10.98 -5.87 -14.86
CA SER A 128 9.91 -6.30 -15.78
C SER A 128 10.11 -5.74 -17.20
N VAL A 129 10.51 -4.47 -17.32
CA VAL A 129 10.74 -3.81 -18.61
C VAL A 129 11.93 -4.43 -19.35
N VAL A 130 13.04 -4.71 -18.64
CA VAL A 130 14.23 -5.30 -19.24
C VAL A 130 13.99 -6.76 -19.66
N GLN A 131 13.16 -7.50 -18.92
CA GLN A 131 12.74 -8.85 -19.33
C GLN A 131 11.99 -8.85 -20.67
N VAL A 132 11.14 -7.84 -20.92
CA VAL A 132 10.40 -7.70 -22.19
C VAL A 132 11.29 -7.11 -23.30
N PHE A 133 12.13 -6.13 -22.97
CA PHE A 133 13.01 -5.42 -23.90
C PHE A 133 14.48 -5.56 -23.47
N PRO A 134 15.16 -6.66 -23.81
CA PRO A 134 16.52 -6.95 -23.34
C PRO A 134 17.60 -5.98 -23.88
N ILE A 135 17.24 -5.13 -24.84
CA ILE A 135 18.12 -4.07 -25.37
C ILE A 135 18.31 -2.92 -24.35
N LEU A 136 17.38 -2.76 -23.40
CA LEU A 136 17.38 -1.64 -22.47
C LEU A 136 18.28 -1.91 -21.25
N ASN A 137 19.01 -0.89 -20.81
CA ASN A 137 19.86 -1.00 -19.62
C ASN A 137 19.02 -0.83 -18.34
N PHE A 138 19.07 -1.82 -17.45
CA PHE A 138 18.37 -1.83 -16.17
C PHE A 138 18.57 -0.56 -15.33
N LYS A 139 19.82 -0.08 -15.20
CA LYS A 139 20.11 1.12 -14.39
C LYS A 139 19.45 2.37 -14.98
N LEU A 140 19.47 2.48 -16.30
CA LEU A 140 18.92 3.64 -17.02
C LEU A 140 17.39 3.67 -16.88
N VAL A 141 16.72 2.53 -17.06
CA VAL A 141 15.27 2.41 -16.87
C VAL A 141 14.87 2.75 -15.43
N GLY A 142 15.61 2.26 -14.43
CA GLY A 142 15.34 2.55 -13.03
C GLY A 142 15.48 4.03 -12.67
N ILE A 143 16.56 4.69 -13.14
CA ILE A 143 16.78 6.13 -12.91
C ILE A 143 15.69 6.97 -13.58
N ILE A 144 15.38 6.70 -14.85
CA ILE A 144 14.33 7.44 -15.59
C ILE A 144 12.97 7.28 -14.91
N THR A 145 12.61 6.05 -14.54
CA THR A 145 11.32 5.76 -13.88
C THR A 145 11.23 6.48 -12.54
N THR A 146 12.30 6.47 -11.74
CA THR A 146 12.32 7.19 -10.46
C THR A 146 12.08 8.68 -10.65
N ILE A 147 12.81 9.31 -11.59
CA ILE A 147 12.65 10.74 -11.89
C ILE A 147 11.23 11.05 -12.37
N LEU A 148 10.67 10.23 -13.27
CA LEU A 148 9.31 10.41 -13.77
C LEU A 148 8.26 10.32 -12.66
N VAL A 149 8.36 9.32 -11.79
CA VAL A 149 7.45 9.15 -10.64
C VAL A 149 7.58 10.32 -9.67
N THR A 150 8.81 10.80 -9.40
CA THR A 150 9.04 11.99 -8.58
C THR A 150 8.39 13.24 -9.18
N VAL A 151 8.56 13.49 -10.48
CA VAL A 151 7.92 14.63 -11.17
C VAL A 151 6.39 14.50 -11.12
N LEU A 152 5.85 13.30 -11.37
CA LEU A 152 4.40 13.06 -11.32
C LEU A 152 3.82 13.29 -9.92
N ALA A 153 4.56 12.88 -8.88
CA ALA A 153 4.18 13.12 -7.48
C ALA A 153 4.13 14.61 -7.12
N LEU A 154 5.00 15.44 -7.72
CA LEU A 154 5.01 16.89 -7.49
C LEU A 154 3.92 17.64 -8.27
N VAL A 155 3.53 17.15 -9.45
CA VAL A 155 2.62 17.89 -10.35
C VAL A 155 1.14 17.69 -10.02
N SER A 156 0.68 16.47 -9.73
CA SER A 156 -0.77 16.27 -9.55
C SER A 156 -1.19 14.98 -8.84
N ALA A 157 -1.62 15.12 -7.58
CA ALA A 157 -2.33 14.06 -6.86
C ALA A 157 -3.72 13.77 -7.48
N LYS A 158 -4.39 14.78 -8.04
CA LYS A 158 -5.75 14.64 -8.61
C LYS A 158 -5.75 13.81 -9.90
N THR A 159 -4.68 13.91 -10.69
CA THR A 159 -4.48 13.08 -11.89
C THR A 159 -4.19 11.63 -11.52
N ALA A 160 -3.38 11.39 -10.47
CA ALA A 160 -3.09 10.05 -9.98
C ALA A 160 -4.37 9.30 -9.54
N ILE A 161 -5.28 9.98 -8.85
CA ILE A 161 -6.58 9.41 -8.42
C ILE A 161 -7.47 9.02 -9.60
N ARG A 162 -7.39 9.70 -10.75
CA ARG A 162 -8.14 9.29 -11.94
C ARG A 162 -7.42 8.14 -12.67
N ALA A 163 -6.10 8.18 -12.72
CA ALA A 163 -5.27 7.13 -13.34
C ALA A 163 -5.39 5.77 -12.63
N GLN A 164 -5.63 5.75 -11.31
CA GLN A 164 -5.75 4.51 -10.54
C GLN A 164 -6.84 3.55 -11.08
N TYR A 165 -7.93 4.08 -11.64
CA TYR A 165 -9.01 3.24 -12.20
C TYR A 165 -8.55 2.49 -13.45
N PHE A 166 -7.71 3.12 -14.27
CA PHE A 166 -7.09 2.46 -15.43
C PHE A 166 -6.12 1.36 -14.99
N ILE A 167 -5.32 1.63 -13.95
CA ILE A 167 -4.38 0.66 -13.39
C ILE A 167 -5.15 -0.55 -12.81
N MET A 168 -6.21 -0.30 -12.04
CA MET A 168 -7.09 -1.34 -11.50
C MET A 168 -7.66 -2.23 -12.59
N PHE A 169 -8.14 -1.63 -13.68
CA PHE A 169 -8.66 -2.36 -14.83
C PHE A 169 -7.59 -3.25 -15.47
N GLY A 170 -6.36 -2.74 -15.65
CA GLY A 170 -5.23 -3.53 -16.14
C GLY A 170 -4.87 -4.71 -15.24
N ILE A 171 -4.86 -4.50 -13.92
CA ILE A 171 -4.62 -5.57 -12.94
C ILE A 171 -5.72 -6.64 -13.02
N ALA A 172 -7.00 -6.24 -13.13
CA ALA A 172 -8.10 -7.18 -13.25
C ALA A 172 -7.97 -8.08 -14.49
N ILE A 173 -7.62 -7.51 -15.65
CA ILE A 173 -7.35 -8.29 -16.87
C ILE A 173 -6.15 -9.22 -16.67
N SER A 174 -5.08 -8.73 -16.04
CA SER A 174 -3.89 -9.53 -15.75
C SER A 174 -4.22 -10.73 -14.85
N LEU A 175 -5.02 -10.54 -13.80
CA LEU A 175 -5.46 -11.64 -12.93
C LEU A 175 -6.35 -12.65 -13.66
N LEU A 176 -7.28 -12.17 -14.51
CA LEU A 176 -8.07 -13.06 -15.37
C LEU A 176 -7.16 -13.90 -16.27
N SER A 177 -6.18 -13.27 -16.92
CA SER A 177 -5.20 -13.98 -17.75
C SER A 177 -4.41 -15.04 -16.97
N LEU A 178 -4.10 -14.77 -15.70
CA LEU A 178 -3.38 -15.71 -14.83
C LEU A 178 -4.25 -16.93 -14.50
N ILE A 179 -5.54 -16.72 -14.20
CA ILE A 179 -6.51 -17.80 -13.91
C ILE A 179 -6.73 -18.70 -15.13
N PHE A 180 -6.80 -18.12 -16.33
CA PHE A 180 -6.96 -18.89 -17.57
C PHE A 180 -5.64 -19.44 -18.15
N GLY A 181 -4.51 -19.10 -17.54
CA GLY A 181 -3.19 -19.61 -17.93
C GLY A 181 -3.09 -21.12 -17.69
N LYS A 182 -2.53 -21.85 -18.67
CA LYS A 182 -2.24 -23.29 -18.53
C LYS A 182 -0.73 -23.50 -18.34
N PRO A 183 -0.31 -24.48 -17.53
CA PRO A 183 1.10 -24.84 -17.43
C PRO A 183 1.59 -25.35 -18.79
N ILE A 184 2.74 -24.84 -19.20
CA ILE A 184 3.37 -25.16 -20.49
C ILE A 184 4.19 -26.46 -20.38
N GLU A 185 4.60 -26.81 -19.16
CA GLU A 185 5.34 -28.03 -18.80
C GLU A 185 4.56 -28.81 -17.73
N PRO A 186 4.60 -30.15 -17.74
CA PRO A 186 3.96 -30.95 -16.70
C PRO A 186 4.64 -30.65 -15.35
N THR A 187 3.95 -29.89 -14.52
CA THR A 187 4.47 -29.46 -13.22
C THR A 187 4.02 -30.46 -12.17
N GLU A 188 4.97 -31.14 -11.54
CA GLU A 188 4.68 -31.92 -10.33
C GLU A 188 4.50 -30.96 -9.15
N ILE A 189 3.41 -31.09 -8.42
CA ILE A 189 3.10 -30.22 -7.29
C ILE A 189 3.93 -30.70 -6.10
N GLU A 190 5.05 -30.02 -5.86
CA GLU A 190 5.83 -30.24 -4.64
C GLU A 190 5.13 -29.62 -3.43
N LEU A 191 4.72 -30.49 -2.51
CA LEU A 191 4.01 -30.10 -1.29
C LEU A 191 4.92 -29.42 -0.27
N TRP A 192 6.18 -29.85 -0.23
CA TRP A 192 7.23 -29.34 0.67
C TRP A 192 8.47 -29.07 -0.18
N GLY A 193 9.19 -27.98 0.12
CA GLY A 193 10.18 -27.33 -0.75
C GLY A 193 11.09 -28.24 -1.58
N ALA A 194 11.46 -27.73 -2.76
CA ALA A 194 12.29 -28.40 -3.75
C ALA A 194 13.56 -28.99 -3.12
N SER A 195 13.64 -30.33 -3.17
CA SER A 195 14.86 -31.08 -2.87
C SER A 195 15.63 -31.30 -4.15
#